data_AF-A0A3D3XEN0-F1
#
_entry.id   AF-A0A3D3XEN0-F1
#
_cell.length_a   1.000
_cell.length_b   1.000
_cell.length_c   1.000
_cell.angle_alpha   90.00
_cell.angle_beta   90.00
_cell.angle_gamma   90.00
#
_symmetry.space_group_name_H-M   'P 1'
#
loop_
_entity.id
_entity.type
_entity.pdbx_description
1 polymer ?
#
loop_
_entity_poly.entity_id
_entity_poly.type
_entity_poly.pdbx_seq_one_letter_code
_entity_poly.pdbx_strand_id
1 'polypeptide(L)'
;MSLSLSNKVNVIKVQTKKDRDRAISVLKRTYDQEKHWIYDADDFFPEEDLERDDISWFVSQVKDEPVGVLRVMYNPPLELYKEYGFKQLDSGLDVE
;
A
#
# COMPACT_ATOMS: atom_id res chain seq x y z
N MET A 1 16.15 -1.81 29.57
CA MET A 1 16.32 -2.38 28.21
C MET A 1 15.36 -1.67 27.28
N SER A 2 15.87 -1.04 26.21
CA SER A 2 15.02 -0.46 25.17
C SER A 2 14.31 -1.59 24.42
N LEU A 3 12.99 -1.63 24.45
CA LEU A 3 12.20 -2.52 23.60
C LEU A 3 12.48 -2.17 22.14
N SER A 4 12.89 -3.15 21.33
CA SER A 4 13.11 -2.92 19.90
C SER A 4 11.83 -2.42 19.23
N LEU A 5 11.96 -1.60 18.19
CA LEU A 5 10.82 -1.07 17.40
C LEU A 5 9.88 -2.19 16.92
N SER A 6 10.43 -3.38 16.64
CA SER A 6 9.69 -4.57 16.23
C SER A 6 8.62 -5.00 17.24
N ASN A 7 8.83 -4.77 18.54
CA ASN A 7 7.84 -5.09 19.58
C ASN A 7 6.76 -4.01 19.75
N LYS A 8 6.79 -2.92 18.97
CA LYS A 8 5.84 -1.80 19.06
C LYS A 8 5.02 -1.61 17.80
N VAL A 9 5.40 -2.26 16.70
CA VAL A 9 4.72 -2.14 15.40
C VAL A 9 3.98 -3.43 15.12
N ASN A 10 2.67 -3.34 14.96
CA ASN A 10 1.83 -4.42 14.50
C ASN A 10 1.45 -4.15 13.04
N VAL A 11 1.34 -5.20 12.24
CA VAL A 11 0.91 -5.10 10.84
C VAL A 11 -0.35 -5.94 10.66
N ILE A 12 -1.36 -5.36 10.03
CA ILE A 12 -2.57 -6.07 9.64
C ILE A 12 -2.69 -6.09 8.11
N LYS A 13 -3.14 -7.22 7.57
CA LYS A 13 -3.68 -7.25 6.21
C LYS A 13 -5.06 -6.59 6.22
N VAL A 14 -5.31 -5.68 5.30
CA VAL A 14 -6.59 -5.00 5.15
C VAL A 14 -7.58 -5.98 4.53
N GLN A 15 -8.72 -6.21 5.21
CA GLN A 15 -9.77 -7.13 4.74
C GLN A 15 -11.18 -6.53 4.85
N THR A 16 -11.33 -5.41 5.56
CA THR A 16 -12.63 -4.81 5.85
C THR A 16 -12.61 -3.32 5.52
N LYS A 17 -13.80 -2.73 5.34
CA LYS A 17 -13.95 -1.28 5.17
C LYS A 17 -13.32 -0.48 6.33
N LYS A 18 -13.42 -0.97 7.56
CA LYS A 18 -12.77 -0.36 8.73
C LYS A 18 -11.24 -0.36 8.61
N ASP A 19 -10.66 -1.40 8.04
CA ASP A 19 -9.21 -1.47 7.82
C ASP A 19 -8.80 -0.57 6.64
N ARG A 20 -9.65 -0.46 5.61
CA ARG A 20 -9.49 0.53 4.52
C ARG A 20 -9.48 1.95 5.07
N ASP A 21 -10.42 2.31 5.95
CA ASP A 21 -10.47 3.65 6.55
C ASP A 21 -9.18 3.99 7.32
N ARG A 22 -8.58 3.00 8.00
CA ARG A 22 -7.27 3.14 8.65
C ARG A 22 -6.16 3.41 7.62
N ALA A 23 -6.14 2.68 6.50
CA ALA A 23 -5.17 2.89 5.43
C ALA A 23 -5.30 4.30 4.80
N ILE A 24 -6.54 4.72 4.51
CA ILE A 24 -6.84 6.04 3.93
C ILE A 24 -6.42 7.16 4.87
N SER A 25 -6.60 6.99 6.18
CA SER A 25 -6.14 7.97 7.16
C SER A 25 -4.63 8.24 7.08
N VAL A 26 -3.83 7.20 6.76
CA VAL A 26 -2.38 7.35 6.54
C VAL A 26 -2.11 8.02 5.20
N LEU A 27 -2.75 7.56 4.13
CA LEU A 27 -2.60 8.14 2.78
C LEU A 27 -2.93 9.64 2.78
N LYS A 28 -4.01 10.04 3.45
CA LYS A 28 -4.41 11.44 3.58
C LYS A 28 -3.37 12.28 4.33
N ARG A 29 -2.87 11.79 5.47
CA ARG A 29 -1.81 12.50 6.23
C ARG A 29 -0.57 12.70 5.34
N THR A 30 -0.12 11.65 4.68
CA THR A 30 1.12 11.69 3.90
C THR A 30 0.96 12.44 2.57
N TYR A 31 0.01 12.07 1.72
CA TYR A 31 -0.06 12.57 0.35
C TYR A 31 -0.84 13.88 0.20
N ASP A 32 -1.93 14.06 0.95
CA ASP A 32 -2.71 15.30 0.94
C ASP A 32 -2.08 16.34 1.88
N GLN A 33 -2.03 16.06 3.19
CA GLN A 33 -1.68 17.09 4.19
C GLN A 33 -0.19 17.43 4.24
N GLU A 34 0.71 16.44 4.19
CA GLU A 34 2.15 16.69 4.24
C GLU A 34 2.70 17.08 2.87
N LYS A 35 2.41 16.28 1.84
CA LYS A 35 3.03 16.41 0.51
C LYS A 35 2.26 17.31 -0.44
N HIS A 36 0.95 17.51 -0.23
CA HIS A 36 0.07 18.26 -1.16
C HIS A 36 0.12 17.71 -2.60
N TRP A 37 0.25 16.40 -2.74
CA TRP A 37 0.38 15.73 -4.05
C TRP A 37 -0.95 15.30 -4.65
N ILE A 38 -1.99 15.19 -3.83
CA ILE A 38 -3.27 14.59 -4.23
C ILE A 38 -4.42 15.41 -3.64
N TYR A 39 -5.57 15.37 -4.30
CA TYR A 39 -6.79 16.04 -3.85
C TYR A 39 -7.71 15.12 -3.05
N ASP A 40 -7.74 13.82 -3.39
CA ASP A 40 -8.53 12.81 -2.71
C ASP A 40 -7.70 11.55 -2.45
N ALA A 41 -7.67 11.13 -1.18
CA ALA A 41 -6.95 9.93 -0.75
C ALA A 41 -7.78 8.66 -0.99
N ASP A 42 -9.10 8.76 -1.12
CA ASP A 42 -9.97 7.63 -1.44
C ASP A 42 -9.68 7.07 -2.84
N ASP A 43 -9.25 7.92 -3.79
CA ASP A 43 -8.85 7.51 -5.14
C ASP A 43 -7.66 6.54 -5.16
N PHE A 44 -6.82 6.56 -4.11
CA PHE A 44 -5.64 5.71 -4.02
C PHE A 44 -5.96 4.30 -3.53
N PHE A 45 -7.05 4.14 -2.78
CA PHE A 45 -7.54 2.85 -2.31
C PHE A 45 -9.03 2.72 -2.66
N PRO A 46 -9.38 2.35 -3.90
CA PRO A 46 -10.76 2.08 -4.31
C PRO A 46 -11.40 0.98 -3.44
N GLU A 47 -12.72 1.03 -3.19
CA GLU A 47 -13.37 0.00 -2.36
C GLU A 47 -13.28 -1.39 -3.00
N GLU A 48 -13.23 -1.45 -4.34
CA GLU A 48 -13.12 -2.68 -5.13
C GLU A 48 -11.82 -3.44 -4.84
N ASP A 49 -10.75 -2.75 -4.41
CA ASP A 49 -9.49 -3.39 -4.02
C ASP A 49 -9.64 -4.31 -2.79
N LEU A 50 -10.72 -4.21 -2.01
CA LEU A 50 -11.02 -5.16 -0.93
C LEU A 50 -11.46 -6.54 -1.44
N GLU A 51 -11.99 -6.60 -2.66
CA GLU A 51 -12.53 -7.83 -3.27
C GLU A 51 -11.53 -8.49 -4.23
N ARG A 52 -10.45 -7.78 -4.58
CA ARG A 52 -9.41 -8.24 -5.49
C ARG A 52 -8.47 -9.24 -4.83
N ASP A 53 -8.14 -10.31 -5.54
CA ASP A 53 -7.19 -11.35 -5.13
C ASP A 53 -5.77 -11.12 -5.66
N ASP A 54 -5.63 -10.27 -6.68
CA ASP A 54 -4.36 -9.89 -7.31
C ASP A 54 -3.64 -8.73 -6.61
N ILE A 55 -4.26 -8.13 -5.58
CA ILE A 55 -3.69 -7.04 -4.77
C ILE A 55 -3.82 -7.37 -3.28
N SER A 56 -2.92 -6.84 -2.47
CA SER A 56 -3.06 -6.85 -1.02
C SER A 56 -2.57 -5.55 -0.41
N TRP A 57 -3.34 -5.06 0.55
CA TRP A 57 -3.03 -3.87 1.32
C TRP A 57 -2.69 -4.24 2.76
N PHE A 58 -1.72 -3.54 3.33
CA PHE A 58 -1.27 -3.72 4.71
C PHE A 58 -1.20 -2.37 5.41
N VAL A 59 -1.58 -2.35 6.68
CA VAL A 59 -1.45 -1.17 7.55
C VAL A 59 -0.57 -1.53 8.72
N SER A 60 0.48 -0.73 8.94
CA SER A 60 1.29 -0.79 10.14
C SER A 60 0.74 0.16 11.20
N GLN A 61 0.76 -0.28 12.46
CA GLN A 61 0.17 0.43 13.58
C GLN A 61 1.11 0.43 14.79
N VAL A 62 1.12 1.54 15.54
CA VAL A 62 1.77 1.65 16.85
C VAL A 62 0.71 2.01 17.87
N LYS A 63 0.49 1.15 18.87
CA LYS A 63 -0.58 1.34 19.88
C LYS A 63 -1.95 1.66 19.24
N ASP A 64 -2.32 0.88 18.23
CA ASP A 64 -3.56 1.01 17.43
C ASP A 64 -3.67 2.27 16.55
N GLU A 65 -2.69 3.18 16.59
CA GLU A 65 -2.61 4.29 15.65
C GLU A 65 -1.97 3.81 14.33
N PRO A 66 -2.63 3.99 13.18
CA PRO A 66 -2.04 3.64 11.88
C PRO A 66 -0.95 4.65 11.51
N VAL A 67 0.22 4.13 11.15
CA VAL A 67 1.44 4.92 10.89
C VAL A 67 2.06 4.65 9.53
N GLY A 68 1.59 3.63 8.83
CA GLY A 68 2.11 3.27 7.52
C GLY A 68 1.15 2.39 6.74
N VAL A 69 1.27 2.45 5.42
CA VAL A 69 0.47 1.65 4.48
C VAL A 69 1.38 1.10 3.38
N LEU A 70 1.13 -0.14 2.97
CA LEU A 70 1.81 -0.80 1.86
C LEU A 70 0.77 -1.47 0.97
N ARG A 71 0.87 -1.21 -0.34
CA ARG A 71 0.14 -1.96 -1.37
C ARG A 71 1.11 -2.90 -2.08
N VAL A 72 0.71 -4.15 -2.23
CA VAL A 72 1.39 -5.17 -3.03
C VAL A 72 0.46 -5.56 -4.16
N MET A 73 0.95 -5.47 -5.40
CA MET A 73 0.24 -5.93 -6.60
C MET A 73 0.96 -7.17 -7.10
N TYR A 74 0.28 -8.32 -7.07
CA TYR A 74 0.85 -9.61 -7.43
C TYR A 74 0.86 -9.84 -8.93
N ASN A 75 -0.08 -9.24 -9.66
CA ASN A 75 -0.11 -9.23 -11.12
C ASN A 75 0.13 -7.81 -11.65
N PRO A 76 1.39 -7.35 -11.77
CA PRO A 76 1.67 -6.00 -12.24
C PRO A 76 1.32 -5.82 -13.72
N PRO A 77 0.88 -4.62 -14.16
CA PRO A 77 0.52 -4.36 -15.54
C PRO A 77 1.80 -4.19 -16.39
N LEU A 78 2.41 -5.30 -16.81
CA LEU A 78 3.67 -5.29 -17.55
C LEU A 78 3.59 -4.51 -18.86
N GLU A 79 2.46 -4.55 -19.55
CA GLU A 79 2.22 -3.77 -20.76
C GLU A 79 2.36 -2.25 -20.50
N LEU A 80 1.85 -1.75 -19.39
CA LEU A 80 1.99 -0.34 -19.01
C LEU A 80 3.45 0.03 -18.74
N TYR A 81 4.22 -0.86 -18.12
CA TYR A 81 5.65 -0.62 -17.90
C TYR A 81 6.44 -0.61 -19.21
N LYS A 82 6.07 -1.47 -20.17
CA LYS A 82 6.62 -1.43 -21.54
C LYS A 82 6.33 -0.09 -22.23
N GLU A 83 5.11 0.45 -22.10
CA GLU A 83 4.75 1.77 -22.65
C GLU A 83 5.59 2.92 -22.07
N TYR A 84 5.91 2.86 -20.77
CA TYR A 84 6.82 3.82 -20.14
C TYR A 84 8.31 3.62 -20.50
N GLY A 85 8.64 2.64 -21.33
CA GLY A 85 9.99 2.36 -21.79
C GLY A 85 10.88 1.70 -20.74
N PHE A 86 10.29 1.10 -19.70
CA PHE A 86 11.06 0.30 -18.74
C PHE A 86 11.64 -0.93 -19.46
N LYS A 87 12.87 -1.27 -19.09
CA LYS A 87 13.58 -2.43 -19.63
C LYS A 87 13.87 -3.41 -18.51
N GLN A 88 13.64 -4.68 -18.77
CA GLN A 88 14.06 -5.75 -17.86
C GLN A 88 15.59 -5.72 -17.73
N LEU A 89 16.08 -5.63 -16.49
CA LEU A 89 17.51 -5.59 -16.19
C LEU A 89 18.07 -7.00 -15.92
N ASP A 90 17.23 -7.90 -15.40
CA ASP A 90 17.58 -9.28 -15.09
C ASP A 90 16.65 -10.22 -15.85
N SER A 91 17.21 -10.97 -16.80
CA SER A 91 16.49 -11.92 -17.66
C SER A 91 16.20 -13.27 -16.99
N GLY A 92 16.58 -13.46 -15.72
CA GLY A 92 16.33 -14.70 -14.97
C GLY A 92 14.95 -14.79 -14.32
N LEU A 93 14.17 -13.71 -14.32
CA LEU A 93 12.80 -13.69 -13.82
C LEU A 93 11.83 -13.80 -15.01
N ASP A 94 11.13 -14.92 -15.07
CA ASP A 94 10.01 -15.07 -15.99
C ASP A 94 8.80 -14.31 -15.41
N VAL A 95 8.35 -13.31 -16.15
CA VAL A 95 7.25 -12.44 -15.76
C VAL A 95 6.06 -12.58 -16.72
N GLU A 96 6.13 -13.49 -17.69
CA GLU A 96 5.06 -13.79 -18.67
C GLU A 96 4.59 -15.26 -18.61
#